data_AF-A0A2V3W0I4-F1
#
_entry.id   AF-A0A2V3W0I4-F1
#
_cell.length_a   1.000
_cell.length_b   1.000
_cell.length_c   1.000
_cell.angle_alpha   90.00
_cell.angle_beta   90.00
_cell.angle_gamma   90.00
#
_symmetry.space_group_name_H-M   'P 1'
#
loop_
_entity.id
_entity.type
_entity.pdbx_description
1 polymer ?
#
loop_
_entity_poly.entity_id
_entity_poly.type
_entity_poly.pdbx_seq_one_letter_code
_entity_poly.pdbx_strand_id
1 'polypeptide(L)' 'MYEHKFVKIKLSSFKLTPDEDYHTVVYDHEKEGWELVQIFAPGIKGYGTPTFFELIFKRKKNE' A
#
# COMPACT_ATOMS: atom_id res chain seq x y z
N MET A 1 5.71 -14.30 16.61
CA MET A 1 6.18 -14.11 15.20
C MET A 1 5.49 -12.89 14.59
N TYR A 2 6.06 -12.24 13.57
CA TYR A 2 5.36 -11.17 12.83
C TYR A 2 4.71 -11.73 11.56
N GLU A 3 3.57 -11.17 11.19
CA GLU A 3 2.93 -11.38 9.89
C GLU A 3 3.00 -10.10 9.07
N HIS A 4 3.06 -10.27 7.74
CA HIS A 4 3.18 -9.17 6.79
C HIS A 4 1.97 -9.16 5.84
N LYS A 5 1.51 -7.96 5.49
CA LYS A 5 0.42 -7.73 4.54
C LYS A 5 0.90 -6.75 3.47
N PHE A 6 0.62 -7.06 2.21
CA PHE A 6 0.99 -6.24 1.06
C PHE A 6 -0.28 -5.77 0.37
N VAL A 7 -0.56 -4.46 0.40
CA VAL A 7 -1.76 -3.86 -0.18
C VAL A 7 -1.36 -3.06 -1.40
N LYS A 8 -1.82 -3.51 -2.58
CA LYS A 8 -1.48 -2.89 -3.86
C LYS A 8 -2.53 -1.86 -4.27
N ILE A 9 -2.12 -0.59 -4.28
CA ILE A 9 -2.96 0.54 -4.72
C ILE A 9 -2.62 0.86 -6.17
N LYS A 10 -3.62 0.76 -7.05
CA LYS A 10 -3.46 1.12 -8.46
C LYS A 10 -3.49 2.63 -8.62
N LEU A 11 -2.61 3.14 -9.47
CA LEU A 11 -2.62 4.53 -9.89
C LEU A 11 -3.35 4.60 -11.22
N SER A 12 -4.42 5.38 -11.27
CA SER A 12 -5.11 5.65 -12.52
C SER A 12 -4.16 6.37 -13.48
N SER A 13 -3.94 5.82 -14.68
CA SER A 13 -3.10 6.49 -15.69
C SER A 13 -3.74 7.76 -16.25
N PHE A 14 -5.05 7.95 -16.04
CA PHE A 14 -5.84 9.07 -16.58
C PHE A 14 -5.99 10.25 -15.63
N LYS A 15 -5.88 10.02 -14.32
CA LYS A 15 -5.85 11.07 -13.31
C LYS A 15 -4.65 10.77 -12.44
N LEU A 16 -3.73 11.72 -12.28
CA LEU A 16 -2.61 11.62 -11.32
C LEU A 16 -3.07 11.48 -9.84
N THR A 17 -4.35 11.23 -9.60
CA THR A 17 -4.94 10.94 -8.30
C THR A 17 -5.08 9.42 -8.14
N PRO A 18 -4.63 8.84 -7.01
CA PRO A 18 -4.91 7.45 -6.66
C PRO A 18 -6.40 7.11 -6.79
N ASP A 19 -6.72 5.92 -7.29
CA ASP A 19 -8.13 5.45 -7.38
C ASP A 19 -8.76 5.22 -5.99
N GLU A 20 -7.91 4.95 -4.99
CA GLU A 20 -8.27 4.86 -3.57
C GLU A 20 -7.44 5.85 -2.77
N ASP A 21 -8.08 6.51 -1.80
CA ASP A 21 -7.35 7.30 -0.81
C ASP A 21 -6.56 6.37 0.11
N TYR A 22 -5.26 6.27 -0.14
CA TYR A 22 -4.35 5.42 0.61
C TYR A 22 -4.31 5.77 2.10
N HIS A 23 -4.66 7.01 2.50
CA HIS A 23 -4.78 7.35 3.92
C HIS A 23 -5.88 6.54 4.59
N THR A 24 -7.04 6.41 3.92
CA THR A 24 -8.15 5.59 4.42
C THR A 24 -7.73 4.13 4.54
N VAL A 25 -7.01 3.60 3.54
CA VAL A 25 -6.46 2.24 3.59
C VAL A 25 -5.52 2.06 4.78
N VAL A 26 -4.61 3.00 5.04
CA VAL A 26 -3.71 2.95 6.20
C VAL A 26 -4.51 2.97 7.51
N TYR A 27 -5.44 3.92 7.67
CA TYR A 27 -6.23 4.03 8.91
C TYR A 27 -7.08 2.80 9.20
N ASP A 28 -7.67 2.19 8.18
CA ASP A 28 -8.48 0.98 8.37
C ASP A 28 -7.61 -0.22 8.77
N HIS A 29 -6.40 -0.32 8.23
CA HIS A 29 -5.44 -1.35 8.62
C HIS A 29 -4.87 -1.12 10.03
N GLU A 30 -4.61 0.13 10.43
CA GLU A 30 -4.18 0.46 11.78
C GLU A 30 -5.22 0.10 12.85
N LYS A 31 -6.53 0.28 12.55
CA LYS A 31 -7.62 -0.17 13.44
C LYS A 31 -7.62 -1.69 13.68
N GLU A 32 -7.14 -2.46 12.71
CA GLU A 32 -6.98 -3.91 12.78
C GLU A 32 -5.64 -4.34 13.44
N GLY A 33 -4.83 -3.39 13.89
CA GLY A 33 -3.54 -3.62 14.53
C GLY A 33 -2.38 -3.82 13.56
N TRP A 34 -2.54 -3.46 12.28
CA TRP A 34 -1.46 -3.48 11.30
C TRP A 34 -0.66 -2.18 11.34
N GLU A 35 0.65 -2.28 11.48
CA GLU A 35 1.58 -1.14 11.46
C GLU A 35 2.17 -0.98 10.06
N LEU A 36 2.07 0.22 9.48
CA LEU A 36 2.71 0.53 8.19
C LEU A 36 4.23 0.55 8.35
N VAL A 37 4.93 -0.20 7.50
CA VAL A 37 6.39 -0.36 7.58
C VAL A 37 7.10 0.29 6.39
N GLN A 38 6.53 0.14 5.20
CA GLN A 38 7.17 0.61 3.97
C GLN A 38 6.12 0.87 2.89
N ILE A 39 6.41 1.83 2.02
CA ILE A 39 5.71 2.03 0.76
C ILE A 39 6.68 1.65 -0.37
N PHE A 40 6.25 0.79 -1.29
CA PHE A 40 7.05 0.35 -2.43
C PHE A 40 6.33 0.68 -3.73
N ALA A 41 6.91 1.56 -4.55
CA ALA A 41 6.41 1.81 -5.90
C ALA A 41 7.39 1.17 -6.90
N PRO A 42 7.03 0.06 -7.56
CA PRO A 42 7.92 -0.56 -8.52
C PRO A 42 8.19 0.36 -9.70
N GLY A 43 9.42 0.25 -10.22
CA GLY A 43 9.88 1.02 -11.37
C GLY A 43 8.99 0.82 -12.60
N ILE A 44 8.31 1.91 -12.97
CA ILE A 44 7.96 2.35 -14.32
C ILE A 44 7.84 1.26 -15.40
N LYS A 45 6.63 0.75 -15.64
CA LYS A 45 6.32 0.02 -16.87
C LYS A 45 6.07 1.04 -17.98
N GLY A 46 7.12 1.37 -18.75
CA GLY A 46 7.12 2.15 -20.01
C GLY A 46 6.28 3.44 -20.03
N TYR A 47 6.94 4.61 -20.09
CA TYR A 47 6.39 6.00 -20.10
C TYR A 47 6.49 6.83 -18.80
N GLY A 48 7.35 6.47 -17.84
CA GLY A 48 7.63 7.36 -16.70
C GLY A 48 6.57 7.37 -15.59
N THR A 49 5.40 6.75 -15.81
CA THR A 49 4.31 6.71 -14.83
C THR A 49 4.27 5.36 -14.08
N PRO A 50 4.34 5.35 -12.74
CA PRO A 50 4.08 4.15 -11.94
C PRO A 50 2.60 3.73 -12.10
N THR A 51 2.36 2.44 -12.32
CA THR A 51 1.00 1.88 -12.50
C THR A 51 0.35 1.47 -11.18
N PHE A 52 1.14 1.34 -10.13
CA PHE A 52 0.70 1.02 -8.78
C PHE A 52 1.82 1.33 -7.77
N PHE A 53 1.45 1.36 -6.50
CA PHE A 53 2.37 1.24 -5.37
C PHE A 53 1.79 0.26 -4.35
N GLU A 54 2.64 -0.24 -3.46
CA GLU A 54 2.31 -1.22 -2.45
C GLU A 54 2.54 -0.61 -1.07
N LEU A 55 1.56 -0.75 -0.19
CA LEU A 55 1.69 -0.49 1.24
C LEU A 55 2.02 -1.80 1.93
N ILE A 56 3.12 -1.81 2.68
CA ILE A 56 3.63 -2.99 3.37
C ILE A 56 3.38 -2.79 4.86
N PHE A 57 2.56 -3.67 5.43
CA PHE A 57 2.24 -3.65 6.85
C PHE A 57 2.85 -4.85 7.57
N LYS A 58 3.08 -4.69 8.87
CA LYS A 58 3.42 -5.80 9.79
C LYS A 58 2.44 -5.80 10.97
N ARG A 59 2.18 -6.98 11.53
CA ARG A 59 1.48 -7.14 12.81
C ARG A 59 2.12 -8.24 13.61
N LYS A 60 2.09 -8.14 14.94
CA LYS A 60 2.51 -9.23 15.82
C LYS A 60 1.45 -10.33 15.78
N LYS A 61 1.82 -11.56 15.41
CA LYS A 61 0.94 -12.72 15.62
C LYS A 61 0.74 -12.88 17.13
N ASN A 62 -0.52 -12.86 17.56
CA ASN A 62 -0.87 -13.34 18.88
C ASN A 62 -0.52 -14.83 18.93
N GLU A 63 0.29 -15.22 19.92
CA GLU A 63 0.66 -16.61 20.19
C GLU A 63 -0.51 -17.41 20.75
#